data_AF-A0A950I0Y4-F1
#
_entry.id   AF-A0A950I0Y4-F1
#
_cell.length_a   1.000
_cell.length_b   1.000
_cell.length_c   1.000
_cell.angle_alpha   90.00
_cell.angle_beta   90.00
_cell.angle_gamma   90.00
#
_symmetry.space_group_name_H-M   'P 1'
#
loop_
_entity.id
_entity.type
_entity.pdbx_description
1 polymer ?
#
loop_
_entity_poly.entity_id
_entity_poly.type
_entity_poly.pdbx_seq_one_letter_code
_entity_poly.pdbx_strand_id
1 'polypeptide(L)' 'LAQASEAPAAGALQTRGYDKIGRNDPCPCGSGLKYKHCHGKLT' A
#
# COMPACT_ATOMS: atom_id res chain seq x y z
N LEU A 1 -17.98 41.54 -12.69
CA LEU A 1 -17.77 41.20 -11.27
C LEU A 1 -17.67 39.69 -11.18
N ALA A 2 -16.50 39.22 -10.76
CA ALA A 2 -16.03 37.84 -10.82
C ALA A 2 -16.33 37.08 -9.53
N GLN A 3 -16.75 35.82 -9.65
CA GLN A 3 -16.69 34.80 -8.59
C GLN A 3 -16.44 33.45 -9.33
N ALA A 4 -15.19 33.03 -9.49
CA ALA A 4 -14.32 32.34 -8.53
C ALA A 4 -14.54 30.82 -8.55
N SER A 5 -13.57 30.16 -9.16
CA SER A 5 -13.44 28.74 -9.49
C SER A 5 -13.53 27.80 -8.27
N GLU A 6 -14.33 26.76 -8.40
CA GLU A 6 -14.41 25.65 -7.45
C GLU A 6 -13.23 24.69 -7.70
N ALA A 7 -12.34 24.60 -6.73
CA ALA A 7 -11.19 23.71 -6.75
C ALA A 7 -11.62 22.28 -6.42
N PRO A 8 -11.29 21.24 -7.23
CA PRO A 8 -11.42 19.87 -6.77
C PRO A 8 -10.41 19.63 -5.64
N ALA A 9 -10.94 19.40 -4.44
CA ALA A 9 -10.17 19.03 -3.26
C ALA A 9 -9.24 17.86 -3.60
N ALA A 10 -7.97 18.08 -3.29
CA ALA A 10 -6.84 17.21 -3.56
C ALA A 10 -7.17 15.74 -3.24
N GLY A 11 -6.92 14.88 -4.21
CA GLY A 11 -7.03 13.44 -4.07
C GLY A 11 -6.13 12.95 -2.94
N ALA A 12 -6.76 12.49 -1.85
CA ALA A 12 -6.18 11.47 -1.00
C ALA A 12 -6.18 10.15 -1.77
N LEU A 13 -5.33 10.03 -2.79
CA LEU A 13 -4.95 8.75 -3.36
C LEU A 13 -4.05 8.07 -2.33
N GLN A 14 -4.75 7.49 -1.34
CA GLN A 14 -4.27 6.52 -0.37
C GLN A 14 -3.14 5.71 -1.00
N THR A 15 -1.95 5.80 -0.40
CA THR A 15 -0.77 5.07 -0.80
C THR A 15 -1.15 3.60 -0.99
N ARG A 16 -1.01 3.13 -2.24
CA ARG A 16 -1.60 1.88 -2.70
C ARG A 16 -0.94 0.70 -1.97
N GLY A 17 -1.58 0.23 -0.89
CA GLY A 17 -1.67 -1.18 -0.51
C GLY A 17 -0.42 -1.94 -0.06
N TYR A 18 0.74 -1.29 0.14
CA TYR A 18 1.95 -1.98 0.63
C TYR A 18 2.31 -1.71 2.09
N ASP A 19 1.48 -0.94 2.80
CA ASP A 19 1.91 -0.33 4.06
C ASP A 19 2.15 -1.33 5.20
N LYS A 20 1.48 -2.50 5.25
CA LYS A 20 1.61 -3.42 6.40
C LYS A 20 1.33 -4.89 6.06
N ILE A 21 2.08 -5.53 5.15
CA ILE A 21 2.04 -6.99 5.10
C ILE A 21 2.67 -7.55 6.38
N GLY A 22 1.88 -8.30 7.16
CA GLY A 22 2.35 -8.92 8.40
C GLY A 22 3.45 -9.93 8.10
N ARG A 23 4.53 -9.93 8.89
CA ARG A 23 5.64 -10.90 8.76
C ARG A 23 5.18 -12.36 8.74
N ASN A 24 4.05 -12.70 9.38
CA ASN A 24 3.52 -14.06 9.44
C ASN A 24 2.48 -14.38 8.34
N ASP A 25 2.06 -13.39 7.55
CA ASP A 25 1.07 -13.51 6.47
C ASP A 25 1.64 -14.35 5.30
N PRO A 26 0.81 -15.06 4.51
CA PRO A 26 1.26 -15.68 3.26
C PRO A 26 1.98 -14.67 2.34
N CYS A 27 3.09 -15.10 1.74
CA CYS A 27 3.85 -14.20 0.88
C CYS A 27 3.09 -13.94 -0.43
N PRO A 28 2.96 -12.66 -0.87
CA PRO A 28 2.15 -12.29 -2.03
C PRO A 28 2.73 -12.76 -3.37
N CYS A 29 3.94 -13.33 -3.36
CA CYS A 29 4.57 -13.95 -4.52
C CYS A 29 4.03 -15.35 -4.85
N GLY A 30 3.15 -15.92 -4.03
CA GLY A 30 2.53 -17.23 -4.30
C GLY A 30 3.38 -18.45 -3.92
N SER A 31 4.53 -18.27 -3.24
CA SER A 31 5.41 -19.38 -2.86
C SER A 31 4.85 -20.34 -1.79
N GLY A 32 3.68 -20.06 -1.22
CA GLY A 32 3.11 -20.81 -0.09
C GLY A 32 3.83 -20.60 1.25
N LEU A 33 4.95 -19.87 1.25
CA LEU A 33 5.71 -19.51 2.44
C LEU A 33 5.15 -18.24 3.08
N LYS A 34 5.35 -18.09 4.39
CA LYS A 34 5.05 -16.82 5.09
C LYS A 34 6.00 -15.72 4.65
N TYR A 35 5.56 -14.47 4.66
CA TYR A 35 6.33 -13.30 4.24
C TYR A 35 7.73 -13.28 4.88
N LYS A 36 7.84 -13.49 6.20
CA LYS A 36 9.13 -13.55 6.93
C LYS A 36 10.10 -14.65 6.48
N HIS A 37 9.62 -15.69 5.81
CA HIS A 37 10.45 -16.80 5.30
C HIS A 37 10.70 -16.70 3.79
N CYS A 38 10.19 -15.66 3.14
CA CYS A 38 10.33 -15.41 1.71
C CYS A 38 10.83 -13.98 1.48
N HIS A 39 10.02 -13.09 0.88
CA HIS A 39 10.42 -11.71 0.56
C HIS A 39 10.62 -10.80 1.78
N GLY A 40 10.08 -11.19 2.93
CA GLY A 40 10.30 -10.56 4.22
C GLY A 40 11.39 -11.24 5.06
N LYS A 41 12.24 -12.09 4.48
CA LYS A 41 13.39 -12.66 5.18
C LYS A 41 14.41 -11.54 5.44
N LEU A 42 14.48 -11.08 6.68
CA LEU A 42 15.63 -10.31 7.15
C LEU A 42 16.72 -11.33 7.42
N THR A 43 17.77 -11.32 6.61
CA THR A 43 19.01 -12.03 6.90
C THR A 43 19.55 -11.63 8.25
#